data_AF-A0A371WQP3-F1
#
_entry.id   AF-A0A371WQP3-F1
#
_cell.length_a   1.000
_cell.length_b   1.000
_cell.length_c   1.000
_cell.angle_alpha   90.00
_cell.angle_beta   90.00
_cell.angle_gamma   90.00
#
_symmetry.space_group_name_H-M   'P 1'
#
loop_
_entity.id
_entity.type
_entity.pdbx_description
1 polymer ?
#
loop_
_entity_poly.entity_id
_entity_poly.type
_entity_poly.pdbx_seq_one_letter_code
_entity_poly.pdbx_strand_id
1 'polypeptide(L)'
;MQSITMAEQPMAYVSGSATWDEGYTKLQDGFKQVRGELDKAGLKAIGRPMALFLDTDDKGFRYEALILLESAPEGKTELSPDVKIGKTPAGKVLKFQHHGAYDEISSTYEAIAAYLDEKDLEAQNLLIEEYVNDVSGSDDVNLDVNIYVYIK
;
A
#
# COMPACT_ATOMS: atom_id res chain seq x y z
N MET A 1 16.85 4.61 -5.52
CA MET A 1 16.11 3.56 -6.24
C MET A 1 16.81 2.22 -6.01
N GLN A 2 16.04 1.18 -5.68
CA GLN A 2 16.52 -0.19 -5.59
C GLN A 2 15.59 -1.09 -6.39
N SER A 3 16.15 -1.97 -7.25
CA SER A 3 15.36 -3.03 -7.88
C SER A 3 15.20 -4.17 -6.88
N ILE A 4 13.96 -4.60 -6.67
CA ILE A 4 13.58 -5.63 -5.69
C ILE A 4 12.66 -6.62 -6.40
N THR A 5 12.72 -7.89 -6.02
CA THR A 5 11.69 -8.86 -6.36
C THR A 5 10.77 -9.04 -5.15
N MET A 6 9.52 -8.63 -5.28
CA MET A 6 8.50 -8.90 -4.26
C MET A 6 8.05 -10.35 -4.36
N ALA A 7 8.02 -11.03 -3.23
CA ALA A 7 7.46 -12.37 -3.09
C ALA A 7 5.99 -12.28 -2.67
N GLU A 8 5.21 -13.31 -2.96
CA GLU A 8 3.88 -13.44 -2.38
C GLU A 8 4.00 -13.60 -0.86
N GLN A 9 3.33 -12.74 -0.11
CA GLN A 9 3.26 -12.83 1.35
C GLN A 9 1.80 -12.84 1.79
N PRO A 10 1.43 -13.64 2.81
CA PRO A 10 0.07 -13.64 3.33
C PRO A 10 -0.27 -12.28 3.92
N MET A 11 -1.48 -11.80 3.66
CA MET A 11 -1.96 -10.50 4.12
C MET A 11 -3.40 -10.57 4.58
N ALA A 12 -3.76 -9.71 5.52
CA ALA A 12 -5.14 -9.33 5.77
C ALA A 12 -5.38 -7.95 5.17
N TYR A 13 -6.55 -7.73 4.58
CA TYR A 13 -6.84 -6.48 3.88
C TYR A 13 -8.32 -6.13 3.87
N VAL A 14 -8.59 -4.84 3.70
CA VAL A 14 -9.91 -4.30 3.36
C VAL A 14 -9.83 -3.60 2.02
N SER A 15 -10.79 -3.84 1.13
CA SER A 15 -10.88 -3.17 -0.17
C SER A 15 -11.69 -1.90 -0.06
N GLY A 16 -11.29 -0.87 -0.78
CA GLY A 16 -12.00 0.40 -0.81
C GLY A 16 -11.73 1.22 -2.06
N SER A 17 -12.37 2.38 -2.10
CA SER A 17 -12.07 3.44 -3.07
C SER A 17 -12.05 4.79 -2.36
N ALA A 18 -11.22 5.70 -2.84
CA ALA A 18 -11.11 7.05 -2.30
C ALA A 18 -10.89 8.06 -3.43
N THR A 19 -11.31 9.29 -3.22
CA THR A 19 -10.79 10.44 -3.99
C THR A 19 -9.37 10.75 -3.52
N TRP A 20 -8.64 11.55 -4.30
CA TRP A 20 -7.30 11.99 -3.91
C TRP A 20 -7.31 12.77 -2.58
N ASP A 21 -8.28 13.65 -2.39
CA ASP A 21 -8.45 14.44 -1.15
C ASP A 21 -8.73 13.57 0.09
N GLU A 22 -9.48 12.48 -0.06
CA GLU A 22 -9.83 11.59 1.05
C GLU A 22 -8.81 10.45 1.25
N GLY A 23 -7.84 10.33 0.34
CA GLY A 23 -7.00 9.15 0.20
C GLY A 23 -6.30 8.74 1.48
N TYR A 24 -5.54 9.66 2.09
CA TYR A 24 -4.81 9.41 3.33
C TYR A 24 -5.71 8.91 4.46
N THR A 25 -6.82 9.64 4.70
CA THR A 25 -7.77 9.31 5.77
C THR A 25 -8.36 7.91 5.56
N LYS A 26 -8.80 7.59 4.34
CA LYS A 26 -9.40 6.29 4.01
C LYS A 26 -8.42 5.13 4.19
N LEU A 27 -7.16 5.33 3.80
CA LEU A 27 -6.11 4.32 3.97
C LEU A 27 -5.81 4.08 5.46
N GLN A 28 -5.67 5.14 6.25
CA GLN A 28 -5.45 5.04 7.70
C GLN A 28 -6.60 4.34 8.42
N ASP A 29 -7.85 4.64 8.04
CA ASP A 29 -9.02 3.97 8.60
C ASP A 29 -9.05 2.48 8.23
N GLY A 30 -8.69 2.14 6.99
CA GLY A 30 -8.54 0.76 6.54
C GLY A 30 -7.46 0.01 7.35
N PHE A 31 -6.31 0.63 7.59
CA PHE A 31 -5.25 0.03 8.42
C PHE A 31 -5.71 -0.24 9.86
N LYS A 32 -6.42 0.71 10.46
CA LYS A 32 -7.00 0.55 11.81
C LYS A 32 -8.01 -0.59 11.85
N GLN A 33 -8.87 -0.69 10.84
CA GLN A 33 -9.86 -1.76 10.73
C GLN A 33 -9.20 -3.14 10.62
N VAL A 34 -8.25 -3.30 9.70
CA VAL A 34 -7.51 -4.56 9.54
C VAL A 34 -6.79 -4.94 10.83
N ARG A 35 -6.10 -3.99 11.47
CA ARG A 35 -5.40 -4.24 12.73
C ARG A 35 -6.36 -4.68 13.85
N GLY A 36 -7.52 -4.02 13.95
CA GLY A 36 -8.55 -4.41 14.92
C GLY A 36 -9.07 -5.84 14.74
N GLU A 37 -9.26 -6.29 13.50
CA GLU A 37 -9.67 -7.68 13.23
C GLU A 37 -8.55 -8.70 13.46
N LEU A 38 -7.29 -8.32 13.19
CA LEU A 38 -6.14 -9.15 13.52
C LEU A 38 -6.00 -9.37 15.02
N ASP A 39 -6.15 -8.32 15.82
CA ASP A 39 -6.08 -8.37 17.28
C ASP A 39 -7.18 -9.28 17.86
N LYS A 40 -8.42 -9.16 17.34
CA LYS A 40 -9.54 -10.05 17.73
C LYS A 40 -9.29 -11.52 17.37
N ALA A 41 -8.67 -11.76 16.21
CA ALA A 41 -8.36 -13.10 15.72
C ALA A 41 -7.11 -13.71 16.35
N GLY A 42 -6.33 -12.94 17.12
CA GLY A 42 -5.05 -13.36 17.69
C GLY A 42 -3.98 -13.64 16.64
N LEU A 43 -4.05 -12.98 15.48
CA LEU A 43 -3.12 -13.17 14.38
C LEU A 43 -1.95 -12.19 14.48
N LYS A 44 -0.74 -12.69 14.19
CA LYS A 44 0.48 -11.89 14.27
C LYS A 44 0.75 -11.16 12.95
N ALA A 45 0.65 -9.83 13.01
CA ALA A 45 1.11 -8.94 11.96
C ALA A 45 2.65 -8.91 11.86
N ILE A 46 3.16 -8.73 10.64
CA ILE A 46 4.57 -8.45 10.37
C ILE A 46 4.69 -7.18 9.51
N GLY A 47 5.82 -6.47 9.65
CA GLY A 47 6.08 -5.28 8.85
C GLY A 47 5.16 -4.08 9.13
N ARG A 48 5.14 -3.14 8.20
CA ARG A 48 4.35 -1.91 8.26
C ARG A 48 3.04 -2.06 7.46
N PRO A 49 2.01 -1.25 7.76
CA PRO A 49 0.81 -1.18 6.92
C PRO A 49 1.17 -0.77 5.50
N MET A 50 0.45 -1.36 4.54
CA MET A 50 0.66 -1.09 3.12
C MET A 50 -0.68 -0.82 2.42
N ALA A 51 -0.66 0.02 1.39
CA ALA A 51 -1.78 0.22 0.48
C ALA A 51 -1.39 -0.35 -0.88
N LEU A 52 -2.12 -1.35 -1.36
CA LEU A 52 -2.02 -1.84 -2.72
C LEU A 52 -3.03 -1.09 -3.59
N PHE A 53 -2.55 -0.30 -4.54
CA PHE A 53 -3.40 0.43 -5.47
C PHE A 53 -3.64 -0.46 -6.69
N LEU A 54 -4.92 -0.79 -6.90
CA LEU A 54 -5.36 -1.70 -7.95
C LEU A 54 -5.72 -0.97 -9.24
N ASP A 55 -6.11 0.30 -9.11
CA ASP A 55 -6.63 1.12 -10.19
C ASP A 55 -6.62 2.58 -9.75
N THR A 56 -6.23 3.47 -10.65
CA THR A 56 -6.11 4.91 -10.38
C THR A 56 -6.58 5.69 -11.60
N ASP A 57 -7.34 6.76 -11.39
CA ASP A 57 -7.75 7.70 -12.42
C ASP A 57 -7.68 9.15 -11.91
N ASP A 58 -8.10 10.11 -12.74
CA ASP A 58 -8.08 11.54 -12.39
C ASP A 58 -8.99 11.90 -11.20
N LYS A 59 -9.91 11.02 -10.81
CA LYS A 59 -10.90 11.27 -9.74
C LYS A 59 -10.51 10.59 -8.43
N GLY A 60 -9.72 9.53 -8.49
CA GLY A 60 -9.29 8.80 -7.31
C GLY A 60 -8.75 7.42 -7.65
N PHE A 61 -8.94 6.49 -6.73
CA PHE A 61 -8.33 5.17 -6.83
C PHE A 61 -9.11 4.09 -6.10
N ARG A 62 -8.88 2.84 -6.52
CA ARG A 62 -9.29 1.62 -5.80
C ARG A 62 -8.07 1.01 -5.16
N TYR A 63 -8.23 0.57 -3.91
CA TYR A 63 -7.13 0.09 -3.10
C TYR A 63 -7.50 -1.13 -2.26
N GLU A 64 -6.47 -1.81 -1.78
CA GLU A 64 -6.51 -2.73 -0.66
C GLU A 64 -5.59 -2.19 0.44
N ALA A 65 -6.18 -1.78 1.56
CA ALA A 65 -5.43 -1.39 2.75
C ALA A 65 -5.13 -2.67 3.53
N LEU A 66 -3.84 -2.98 3.72
CA LEU A 66 -3.40 -4.30 4.11
C LEU A 66 -2.30 -4.30 5.16
N ILE A 67 -2.21 -5.41 5.88
CA ILE A 67 -1.15 -5.72 6.84
C ILE A 67 -0.66 -7.14 6.56
N LEU A 68 0.65 -7.33 6.46
CA LEU A 68 1.25 -8.65 6.26
C LEU A 68 1.11 -9.50 7.51
N LEU A 69 1.00 -10.80 7.30
CA LEU A 69 0.88 -11.81 8.36
C LEU A 69 2.16 -12.64 8.44
N GLU A 70 2.50 -13.08 9.65
CA GLU A 70 3.57 -14.07 9.83
C GLU A 70 3.25 -15.40 9.14
N SER A 71 1.97 -15.78 9.13
CA SER A 71 1.45 -16.96 8.44
C SER A 71 -0.01 -16.77 8.05
N ALA A 72 -0.46 -17.47 7.00
CA ALA A 72 -1.86 -17.47 6.61
C ALA A 72 -2.69 -18.29 7.63
N PRO A 73 -3.84 -17.78 8.09
CA PRO A 73 -4.73 -18.56 8.95
C PRO A 73 -5.30 -19.77 8.22
N GLU A 74 -5.13 -20.97 8.78
CA GLU A 74 -5.60 -22.22 8.17
C GLU A 74 -7.13 -22.22 7.97
N GLY A 75 -7.56 -22.57 6.76
CA GLY A 75 -8.97 -22.72 6.41
C GLY A 75 -9.79 -21.42 6.42
N LYS A 76 -9.16 -20.25 6.53
CA LYS A 76 -9.84 -18.94 6.52
C LYS A 76 -9.46 -18.13 5.30
N THR A 77 -10.47 -17.57 4.64
CA THR A 77 -10.32 -16.59 3.56
C THR A 77 -10.68 -15.18 3.99
N GLU A 78 -11.18 -15.01 5.23
CA GLU A 78 -11.59 -13.74 5.82
C GLU A 78 -11.57 -13.82 7.35
N LEU A 79 -11.44 -12.65 7.99
CA LEU A 79 -11.53 -12.48 9.44
C LEU A 79 -12.91 -11.92 9.84
N SER A 80 -13.50 -11.13 8.95
CA SER A 80 -14.83 -10.54 9.05
C SER A 80 -15.40 -10.34 7.63
N PRO A 81 -16.67 -9.94 7.46
CA PRO A 81 -17.22 -9.66 6.13
C PRO A 81 -16.45 -8.60 5.34
N ASP A 82 -15.76 -7.69 6.03
CA ASP A 82 -15.00 -6.59 5.42
C ASP A 82 -13.51 -6.89 5.30
N VAL A 83 -12.93 -7.67 6.23
CA VAL A 83 -11.49 -7.95 6.27
C VAL A 83 -11.21 -9.35 5.73
N LYS A 84 -10.59 -9.39 4.55
CA LYS A 84 -10.25 -10.61 3.81
C LYS A 84 -8.82 -11.04 4.07
N ILE A 85 -8.53 -12.30 3.80
CA ILE A 85 -7.19 -12.88 3.78
C ILE A 85 -6.80 -13.16 2.33
N GLY A 86 -5.62 -12.70 1.94
CA GLY A 86 -5.09 -12.87 0.60
C GLY A 86 -3.57 -12.98 0.60
N LYS A 87 -2.98 -12.68 -0.55
CA LYS A 87 -1.53 -12.59 -0.72
C LYS A 87 -1.17 -11.32 -1.47
N THR A 88 -0.03 -10.73 -1.14
CA THR A 88 0.54 -9.65 -1.95
C THR A 88 0.92 -10.15 -3.34
N PRO A 89 0.86 -9.30 -4.37
CA PRO A 89 1.38 -9.66 -5.68
C PRO A 89 2.88 -9.93 -5.60
N ALA A 90 3.35 -10.89 -6.40
CA ALA A 90 4.76 -11.11 -6.64
C ALA A 90 5.19 -10.44 -7.95
N GLY A 91 6.43 -9.99 -8.02
CA GLY A 91 6.93 -9.37 -9.24
C GLY A 91 8.18 -8.55 -9.05
N LYS A 92 8.73 -8.08 -10.16
CA LYS A 92 9.82 -7.10 -10.16
C LYS A 92 9.25 -5.72 -9.85
N VAL A 93 9.85 -5.05 -8.89
CA VAL A 93 9.48 -3.68 -8.51
C VAL A 93 10.70 -2.78 -8.49
N LEU A 94 10.44 -1.49 -8.73
CA LEU A 94 11.34 -0.42 -8.35
C LEU A 94 10.87 0.22 -7.07
N LYS A 95 11.77 0.32 -6.09
CA LYS A 95 11.53 1.03 -4.84
C LYS A 95 11.96 2.50 -4.95
N PHE A 96 11.02 3.38 -4.64
CA PHE A 96 11.19 4.81 -4.44
C PHE A 96 10.81 5.18 -3.00
N GLN A 97 11.18 6.38 -2.59
CA GLN A 97 10.87 6.90 -1.26
C GLN A 97 10.30 8.30 -1.40
N HIS A 98 9.19 8.53 -0.71
CA HIS A 98 8.64 9.83 -0.43
C HIS A 98 8.97 10.19 1.01
N HIS A 99 9.50 11.40 1.20
CA HIS A 99 9.71 12.02 2.49
C HIS A 99 9.10 13.42 2.42
N GLY A 100 8.06 13.67 3.21
CA GLY A 100 7.28 14.90 3.12
C GLY A 100 5.82 14.65 3.48
N ALA A 101 5.01 15.70 3.39
CA ALA A 101 3.58 15.60 3.63
C ALA A 101 2.94 14.70 2.56
N TYR A 102 2.01 13.83 2.97
CA TYR A 102 1.22 13.03 2.02
C TYR A 102 0.49 13.91 0.99
N ASP A 103 0.08 15.12 1.39
CA ASP A 103 -0.54 16.10 0.49
C ASP A 103 0.35 16.46 -0.71
N GLU A 104 1.68 16.27 -0.60
CA GLU A 104 2.66 16.55 -1.65
C GLU A 104 3.13 15.28 -2.39
N ILE A 105 2.58 14.10 -2.08
CA ILE A 105 3.04 12.82 -2.64
C ILE A 105 2.86 12.73 -4.16
N SER A 106 1.92 13.49 -4.73
CA SER A 106 1.70 13.60 -6.18
C SER A 106 2.97 14.00 -6.94
N SER A 107 3.77 14.91 -6.38
CA SER A 107 5.06 15.33 -6.97
C SER A 107 6.07 14.17 -7.06
N THR A 108 6.00 13.21 -6.12
CA THR A 108 6.84 12.02 -6.15
C THR A 108 6.41 11.08 -7.27
N TYR A 109 5.11 10.95 -7.52
CA TYR A 109 4.60 10.17 -8.66
C TYR A 109 4.99 10.78 -10.00
N GLU A 110 4.95 12.11 -10.14
CA GLU A 110 5.45 12.79 -11.34
C GLU A 110 6.94 12.50 -11.59
N ALA A 111 7.77 12.58 -10.55
CA ALA A 111 9.18 12.26 -10.63
C ALA A 111 9.45 10.78 -10.99
N ILE A 112 8.65 9.86 -10.44
CA ILE A 112 8.72 8.43 -10.78
C ILE A 112 8.37 8.21 -12.26
N ALA A 113 7.29 8.83 -12.75
CA ALA A 113 6.86 8.70 -14.15
C ALA A 113 7.95 9.20 -15.11
N ALA A 114 8.54 10.37 -14.85
CA ALA A 114 9.66 10.90 -15.63
C ALA A 114 10.88 9.96 -15.61
N TYR A 115 11.19 9.37 -14.45
CA TYR A 115 12.28 8.41 -14.35
C TYR A 115 12.03 7.14 -15.16
N LEU A 116 10.81 6.59 -15.13
CA LEU A 116 10.45 5.40 -15.89
C LEU A 116 10.56 5.64 -17.40
N ASP A 117 10.10 6.81 -17.87
CA ASP A 117 10.21 7.23 -19.27
C ASP A 117 11.68 7.36 -19.71
N GLU A 118 12.52 8.04 -18.92
CA GLU A 118 13.96 8.17 -19.21
C GLU A 118 14.68 6.82 -19.32
N LYS A 119 14.18 5.80 -18.61
CA LYS A 119 14.77 4.45 -18.58
C LYS A 119 14.11 3.46 -19.53
N ASP A 120 13.12 3.88 -20.32
CA ASP A 120 12.33 3.01 -21.19
C ASP A 120 11.73 1.82 -20.41
N LEU A 121 11.21 2.10 -19.20
CA LEU A 121 10.61 1.11 -18.30
C LEU A 121 9.09 1.29 -18.25
N GLU A 122 8.36 0.20 -18.46
CA GLU A 122 6.91 0.20 -18.41
C GLU A 122 6.38 -0.28 -17.05
N ALA A 123 5.56 0.54 -16.39
CA ALA A 123 4.82 0.15 -15.18
C ALA A 123 3.59 -0.72 -15.50
N GLN A 124 3.23 -1.63 -14.59
CA GLN A 124 2.08 -2.54 -14.72
C GLN A 124 0.74 -1.94 -14.24
N ASN A 125 0.69 -0.63 -13.98
CA ASN A 125 -0.45 0.03 -13.30
C ASN A 125 -0.83 -0.62 -11.96
N LEU A 126 0.19 -1.09 -11.24
CA LEU A 126 0.09 -1.74 -9.94
C LEU A 126 1.22 -1.20 -9.08
N LEU A 127 0.88 -0.66 -7.91
CA LEU A 127 1.87 -0.14 -6.97
C LEU A 127 1.48 -0.38 -5.53
N ILE A 128 2.48 -0.42 -4.66
CA ILE A 128 2.31 -0.53 -3.21
C ILE A 128 2.94 0.69 -2.55
N GLU A 129 2.21 1.33 -1.65
CA GLU A 129 2.75 2.25 -0.67
C GLU A 129 2.92 1.54 0.67
N GLU A 130 4.07 1.68 1.32
CA GLU A 130 4.34 1.21 2.67
C GLU A 130 4.61 2.40 3.58
N TYR A 131 3.78 2.56 4.61
CA TYR A 131 3.81 3.68 5.54
C TYR A 131 4.82 3.40 6.66
N VAL A 132 6.01 4.00 6.56
CA VAL A 132 7.19 3.63 7.35
C VAL A 132 7.10 4.12 8.79
N ASN A 133 6.42 5.24 9.00
CA ASN A 133 6.15 5.86 10.30
C ASN A 133 4.69 6.31 10.43
N ASP A 134 4.28 6.56 11.67
CA ASP A 134 2.98 7.10 12.00
C ASP A 134 3.10 8.62 12.16
N VAL A 135 2.19 9.37 11.54
CA VAL A 135 2.12 10.84 11.62
C VAL A 135 0.71 11.30 12.00
N SER A 136 0.54 12.55 12.43
CA SER A 136 -0.76 13.04 12.91
C SER A 136 -1.77 13.35 11.82
N GLY A 137 -1.31 13.60 10.58
CA GLY A 137 -2.15 14.06 9.48
C GLY A 137 -1.43 13.97 8.14
N SER A 138 -2.17 14.23 7.06
CA SER A 138 -1.62 14.21 5.70
C SER A 138 -0.70 15.39 5.40
N ASP A 139 -0.77 16.45 6.21
CA ASP A 139 0.05 17.65 6.16
C ASP A 139 1.38 17.53 6.94
N ASP A 140 1.60 16.41 7.64
CA ASP A 140 2.81 16.20 8.42
C ASP A 140 4.01 15.91 7.51
N VAL A 141 4.95 16.85 7.47
CA VAL A 141 6.16 16.80 6.64
C VAL A 141 7.16 15.70 7.02
N ASN A 142 6.95 15.02 8.15
CA ASN A 142 7.84 13.94 8.59
C ASN A 142 7.40 12.56 8.09
N LEU A 143 6.35 12.47 7.28
CA LEU A 143 5.87 11.19 6.76
C LEU A 143 6.91 10.59 5.80
N ASP A 144 7.22 9.31 6.03
CA ASP A 144 8.05 8.47 5.20
C ASP A 144 7.18 7.37 4.55
N VAL A 145 7.13 7.35 3.21
CA VAL A 145 6.43 6.31 2.44
C VAL A 145 7.41 5.66 1.47
N ASN A 146 7.52 4.32 1.53
CA ASN A 146 8.17 3.58 0.46
C ASN A 146 7.15 3.29 -0.64
N ILE A 147 7.48 3.62 -1.89
CA ILE A 147 6.62 3.37 -3.05
C ILE A 147 7.27 2.27 -3.90
N TYR A 148 6.55 1.18 -4.11
CA TYR A 148 6.98 0.03 -4.91
C TYR A 148 6.16 -0.03 -6.19
N VAL A 149 6.80 0.28 -7.33
CA VAL A 149 6.15 0.27 -8.64
C VAL A 149 6.48 -1.01 -9.36
N TYR A 150 5.45 -1.78 -9.73
CA TYR A 150 5.62 -3.00 -10.52
C TYR A 150 5.93 -2.66 -11.97
N ILE A 151 6.97 -3.28 -12.51
CA ILE A 151 7.45 -3.08 -13.88
C ILE A 151 7.32 -4.36 -14.70
N LYS A 152 7.18 -4.24 -16.03
CA LYS A 152 7.11 -5.38 -16.95
C LYS A 152 8.44 -6.13 -17.07
#